data_AF-A0A3E2B612-F1
#
_entry.id   AF-A0A3E2B612-F1
#
_cell.length_a   1.000
_cell.length_b   1.000
_cell.length_c   1.000
_cell.angle_alpha   90.00
_cell.angle_beta   90.00
_cell.angle_gamma   90.00
#
_symmetry.space_group_name_H-M   'P 1'
#
loop_
_entity.id
_entity.type
_entity.pdbx_description
1 polymer ?
#
loop_
_entity_poly.entity_id
_entity_poly.type
_entity_poly.pdbx_seq_one_letter_code
_entity_poly.pdbx_strand_id
1 'polypeptide(L)'
;MSGKKGMIRYSEEIKEQVRKEVQAGQSQREISRRYGISGYTVQSWCGLRPETKLRQAAPLRKGRPGKIKTIEDYEKENKRLKMENELLRDFLRSTERK
;
A
#
# COMPACT_ATOMS: atom_id res chain seq x y z
N MET A 1 10.98 -11.78 1.66
CA MET A 1 10.55 -13.08 2.24
C MET A 1 10.00 -14.01 1.14
N SER A 2 10.71 -14.18 0.03
CA SER A 2 10.40 -15.17 -1.02
C SER A 2 11.65 -16.01 -1.23
N GLY A 3 11.51 -17.34 -1.32
CA GLY A 3 12.63 -18.24 -1.67
C GLY A 3 13.35 -18.94 -0.52
N LYS A 4 12.72 -19.13 0.66
CA LYS A 4 13.29 -20.02 1.69
C LYS A 4 13.14 -21.49 1.26
N LYS A 5 14.17 -22.30 1.52
CA LYS A 5 14.16 -23.77 1.29
C LYS A 5 12.96 -24.39 2.02
N GLY A 6 12.15 -25.18 1.29
CA GLY A 6 10.90 -25.79 1.80
C GLY A 6 9.62 -24.98 1.55
N MET A 7 9.69 -23.78 0.97
CA MET A 7 8.51 -23.00 0.63
C MET A 7 7.85 -23.54 -0.65
N ILE A 8 6.64 -24.10 -0.52
CA ILE A 8 5.83 -24.56 -1.65
C ILE A 8 5.47 -23.35 -2.53
N ARG A 9 5.90 -23.39 -3.80
CA ARG A 9 5.50 -22.42 -4.83
C ARG A 9 4.41 -23.06 -5.69
N TYR A 10 3.27 -22.40 -5.76
CA TYR A 10 2.17 -22.79 -6.65
C TYR A 10 2.32 -22.08 -8.00
N SER A 11 2.04 -22.79 -9.10
CA SER A 11 1.98 -22.20 -10.44
C SER A 11 0.88 -21.15 -10.52
N GLU A 12 1.01 -20.19 -11.44
CA GLU A 12 -0.05 -19.20 -11.67
C GLU A 12 -1.35 -19.85 -12.14
N GLU A 13 -1.27 -20.96 -12.88
CA GLU A 13 -2.42 -21.75 -13.33
C GLU A 13 -3.30 -22.21 -12.15
N ILE A 14 -2.67 -22.74 -11.09
CA ILE A 14 -3.39 -23.16 -9.87
C ILE A 14 -4.06 -21.96 -9.19
N LYS A 15 -3.39 -20.80 -9.17
CA LYS A 15 -3.96 -19.58 -8.56
C LYS A 15 -5.18 -19.09 -9.34
N GLU A 16 -5.14 -19.16 -10.66
CA GLU A 16 -6.27 -18.78 -11.51
C GLU A 16 -7.45 -19.75 -11.36
N GLN A 17 -7.19 -21.06 -11.32
CA GLN A 17 -8.23 -22.06 -11.07
C GLN A 17 -8.94 -21.82 -9.73
N VAL A 18 -8.17 -21.62 -8.67
CA VAL A 18 -8.70 -21.30 -7.34
C VAL A 18 -9.56 -20.02 -7.36
N ARG A 19 -9.14 -18.98 -8.08
CA ARG A 19 -9.94 -17.75 -8.22
C ARG A 19 -11.27 -18.00 -8.93
N LYS A 20 -11.27 -18.79 -10.01
CA LYS A 20 -12.49 -19.15 -10.77
C LYS A 20 -13.45 -19.97 -9.92
N GLU A 21 -12.96 -20.96 -9.19
CA GLU A 21 -13.80 -21.81 -8.32
C GLU A 21 -14.44 -21.02 -7.17
N VAL A 22 -13.69 -20.11 -6.55
CA VAL A 22 -14.26 -19.20 -5.53
C VAL A 22 -15.28 -18.25 -6.13
N GLN A 23 -15.05 -17.72 -7.34
CA GLN A 23 -16.03 -16.88 -8.05
C GLN A 23 -17.30 -17.66 -8.42
N ALA A 24 -17.18 -18.95 -8.73
CA ALA A 24 -18.31 -19.85 -8.97
C ALA A 24 -19.09 -20.22 -7.68
N GLY A 25 -18.68 -19.72 -6.51
CA GLY A 25 -19.37 -19.91 -5.24
C GLY A 25 -18.94 -21.13 -4.45
N GLN A 26 -17.86 -21.83 -4.84
CA GLN A 26 -17.34 -22.97 -4.07
C GLN A 26 -16.76 -22.53 -2.73
N SER A 27 -16.88 -23.40 -1.73
CA SER A 27 -16.37 -23.12 -0.38
C SER A 27 -14.84 -23.16 -0.36
N GLN A 28 -14.21 -22.15 0.24
CA GLN A 28 -12.75 -22.10 0.43
C GLN A 28 -12.21 -23.35 1.16
N ARG A 29 -13.01 -23.95 2.07
CA ARG A 29 -12.64 -25.17 2.78
C ARG A 29 -12.56 -26.37 1.85
N GLU A 30 -13.46 -26.45 0.87
CA GLU A 30 -13.51 -27.53 -0.10
C GLU A 30 -12.33 -27.44 -1.08
N ILE A 31 -12.07 -26.23 -1.59
CA ILE A 31 -10.90 -25.93 -2.44
C ILE A 31 -9.60 -26.24 -1.68
N SER A 32 -9.49 -25.84 -0.41
CA SER A 32 -8.34 -26.12 0.43
C SER A 32 -8.07 -27.62 0.57
N ARG A 33 -9.11 -28.43 0.81
CA ARG A 33 -9.00 -29.89 0.90
C ARG A 33 -8.62 -30.53 -0.44
N ARG A 34 -9.28 -30.10 -1.53
CA ARG A 34 -9.09 -30.67 -2.87
C ARG A 34 -7.68 -30.46 -3.40
N TYR A 35 -7.12 -29.26 -3.25
CA TYR A 35 -5.80 -28.91 -3.76
C TYR A 35 -4.68 -29.07 -2.73
N GLY A 36 -4.99 -29.44 -1.47
CA GLY A 36 -4.01 -29.51 -0.39
C GLY A 36 -3.40 -28.15 -0.03
N ILE A 37 -4.09 -27.06 -0.36
CA ILE A 37 -3.61 -25.68 -0.17
C ILE A 37 -4.15 -25.17 1.16
N SER A 38 -3.35 -24.46 1.94
CA SER A 38 -3.85 -23.84 3.18
C SER A 38 -5.00 -22.87 2.86
N GLY A 39 -6.06 -22.89 3.67
CA GLY A 39 -7.17 -21.95 3.52
C GLY A 39 -6.72 -20.48 3.57
N TYR A 40 -5.65 -20.18 4.31
CA TYR A 40 -5.05 -18.84 4.32
C TYR A 40 -4.53 -18.43 2.94
N THR A 41 -3.89 -19.36 2.22
CA THR A 41 -3.35 -19.12 0.87
C THR A 41 -4.48 -18.85 -0.13
N VAL A 42 -5.56 -19.64 -0.08
CA VAL A 42 -6.77 -19.44 -0.90
C VAL A 42 -7.36 -18.05 -0.65
N GLN A 43 -7.54 -17.68 0.63
CA GLN A 43 -8.07 -16.37 1.01
C GLN A 43 -7.19 -15.22 0.49
N SER A 44 -5.86 -15.40 0.53
CA SER A 44 -4.91 -14.40 0.04
C SER A 44 -4.98 -14.20 -1.47
N TRP A 45 -5.20 -15.26 -2.26
CA TRP A 45 -5.26 -15.15 -3.72
C TRP A 45 -6.56 -14.55 -4.23
N CYS A 46 -7.66 -14.77 -3.51
CA CYS A 46 -8.99 -14.29 -3.87
C CYS A 46 -9.29 -12.87 -3.35
N GLY A 47 -8.36 -12.21 -2.68
CA GLY A 47 -8.56 -10.83 -2.22
C GLY A 47 -9.62 -10.68 -1.11
N LEU A 48 -9.94 -11.78 -0.42
CA LEU A 48 -11.03 -11.84 0.57
C LEU A 48 -10.65 -11.19 1.92
N ARG A 49 -9.39 -10.77 2.08
CA ARG A 49 -8.93 -10.02 3.25
C ARG A 49 -8.94 -8.50 2.99
N PRO A 50 -9.22 -7.68 4.01
CA PRO A 50 -9.07 -6.23 3.91
C PRO A 50 -7.63 -5.83 3.55
N GLU A 51 -6.63 -6.51 4.11
CA GLU A 51 -5.20 -6.31 3.81
C GLU A 51 -4.86 -6.56 2.32
N THR A 52 -5.47 -7.58 1.71
CA THR A 52 -5.26 -7.88 0.28
C THR A 52 -5.93 -6.86 -0.61
N LYS A 53 -7.13 -6.37 -0.23
CA LYS A 53 -7.80 -5.28 -0.94
C LYS A 53 -6.97 -3.99 -0.90
N LEU A 54 -6.42 -3.64 0.27
CA LEU A 54 -5.52 -2.48 0.44
C LEU A 54 -4.30 -2.58 -0.49
N ARG A 55 -3.68 -3.77 -0.58
CA ARG A 55 -2.53 -4.02 -1.46
C ARG A 55 -2.88 -4.02 -2.96
N GLN A 56 -4.10 -4.41 -3.33
CA GLN A 56 -4.58 -4.34 -4.70
C GLN A 56 -4.91 -2.90 -5.12
N ALA A 57 -5.49 -2.10 -4.20
CA ALA A 57 -5.87 -0.72 -4.47
C ALA A 57 -4.66 0.19 -4.69
N ALA A 58 -3.60 0.02 -3.90
CA ALA A 58 -2.35 0.77 -4.09
C ALA A 58 -1.14 -0.02 -3.57
N PRO A 59 0.03 0.10 -4.22
CA PRO A 59 1.28 -0.38 -3.66
C PRO A 59 1.52 0.26 -2.29
N LEU A 60 1.64 -0.57 -1.26
CA LEU A 60 2.00 -0.08 0.08
C LEU A 60 3.40 0.54 0.02
N ARG A 61 3.57 1.71 0.65
CA ARG A 61 4.87 2.36 0.80
C ARG A 61 5.86 1.37 1.42
N LYS A 62 7.01 1.19 0.78
CA LYS A 62 8.07 0.30 1.27
C LYS A 62 8.81 1.00 2.42
N GLY A 63 8.99 0.29 3.53
CA GLY A 63 9.73 0.79 4.70
C GLY A 63 8.83 1.24 5.85
N ARG A 64 9.44 1.86 6.86
CA ARG A 64 8.71 2.39 8.02
C ARG A 64 7.77 3.50 7.56
N PRO A 65 6.50 3.53 7.98
CA PRO A 65 5.63 4.67 7.71
C PRO A 65 6.33 5.94 8.19
N GLY A 66 6.42 6.93 7.31
CA GLY A 66 6.96 8.24 7.66
C GLY A 66 6.12 8.87 8.79
N LYS A 67 6.68 9.86 9.47
CA LYS A 67 5.89 10.68 10.40
C LYS A 67 4.72 11.28 9.63
N ILE A 68 3.51 11.04 10.11
CA ILE A 68 2.31 11.68 9.57
C ILE A 68 2.38 13.13 10.03
N LYS A 69 2.50 14.07 9.08
CA LYS A 69 2.47 15.50 9.40
C LYS A 69 1.11 15.83 9.99
N THR A 70 1.08 16.45 11.17
CA THR A 70 -0.16 16.93 11.80
C THR A 70 -0.58 18.28 11.22
N ILE A 71 -1.82 18.71 11.50
CA ILE A 71 -2.28 20.05 11.11
C ILE A 71 -1.38 21.13 11.72
N GLU A 72 -0.99 20.96 12.99
CA GLU A 72 -0.07 21.88 13.67
C GLU A 72 1.30 21.99 12.99
N ASP A 73 1.83 20.89 12.46
CA ASP A 73 3.09 20.91 11.69
C ASP A 73 2.95 21.78 10.45
N TYR A 74 1.82 21.67 9.73
CA TYR A 74 1.53 22.50 8.55
C TYR A 74 1.31 23.97 8.90
N GLU A 75 0.69 24.28 10.04
CA GLU A 75 0.52 25.66 10.49
C GLU A 75 1.87 26.32 10.79
N LYS A 76 2.77 25.61 11.47
CA LYS A 76 4.14 26.08 11.74
C LYS A 76 4.92 26.26 10.44
N GLU A 77 4.85 25.29 9.54
CA GLU A 77 5.49 25.36 8.22
C GLU A 77 4.96 26.55 7.41
N ASN A 78 3.64 26.77 7.37
CA ASN A 78 3.02 27.91 6.70
C ASN A 78 3.44 29.25 7.30
N LYS A 79 3.53 29.36 8.62
CA LYS A 79 4.01 30.58 9.28
C LYS A 79 5.45 30.89 8.88
N ARG A 80 6.33 29.88 8.89
CA ARG A 80 7.73 30.01 8.46
C ARG A 80 7.82 30.47 7.00
N LEU A 81 7.08 29.80 6.11
CA LEU A 81 7.04 30.12 4.68
C LEU A 81 6.51 31.52 4.40
N LYS A 82 5.51 31.99 5.15
CA LYS A 82 5.02 33.37 5.03
C LYS A 82 6.09 34.39 5.38
N MET A 83 6.82 34.18 6.47
CA MET A 83 7.94 35.05 6.87
C MET A 83 9.07 35.01 5.83
N GLU A 84 9.44 33.83 5.33
CA GLU A 84 10.45 33.70 4.26
C GLU A 84 10.03 34.46 2.99
N ASN A 85 8.76 34.33 2.57
CA ASN A 85 8.25 35.06 1.41
C ASN A 85 8.23 36.58 1.61
N GLU A 86 7.91 37.06 2.81
CA GLU A 86 7.93 38.49 3.13
C GLU A 86 9.35 39.03 3.05
N LEU A 87 10.32 38.35 3.66
CA LEU A 87 11.74 38.71 3.57
C LEU A 87 12.25 38.72 2.13
N LEU A 88 11.84 37.75 1.32
CA LEU A 88 12.19 37.70 -0.10
C LEU A 88 11.58 38.86 -0.89
N ARG A 89 10.33 39.22 -0.62
CA ARG A 89 9.67 40.37 -1.26
C ARG A 89 10.33 41.69 -0.88
N ASP A 90 10.66 41.87 0.40
CA ASP A 90 11.35 43.06 0.88
C ASP A 90 12.75 43.16 0.29
N PHE A 91 13.46 42.04 0.22
CA PHE A 91 14.76 41.97 -0.46
C PHE A 91 14.64 42.41 -1.92
N LEU A 92 13.72 41.82 -2.69
CA LEU A 92 13.51 42.20 -4.09
C LEU A 92 13.15 43.68 -4.23
N ARG A 93 12.23 44.19 -3.41
CA ARG A 93 11.84 45.61 -3.40
C ARG A 93 13.01 46.54 -3.07
N SER A 94 13.94 46.11 -2.22
CA SER A 94 15.15 46.88 -1.90
C SER A 94 16.16 46.88 -3.06
N THR A 95 16.25 45.78 -3.81
CA THR A 95 17.15 45.64 -4.96
C THR A 95 16.59 46.24 -6.26
N GLU A 96 15.26 46.35 -6.37
CA GLU A 96 14.55 46.88 -7.55
C GLU A 96 14.36 48.41 -7.51
N ARG A 97 14.80 49.11 -6.45
CA ARG A 97 14.88 50.58 -6.43
C ARG A 97 16.04 51.04 -7.32
N LYS A 98 15.75 51.24 -8.61
CA LYS A 98 16.43 52.21 -9.47
C LYS A 98 15.76 53.58 -9.35
#